data_AF-A0A8J7LJJ3-F1
#
_entry.id   AF-A0A8J7LJJ3-F1
#
_cell.length_a   1.000
_cell.length_b   1.000
_cell.length_c   1.000
_cell.angle_alpha   90.00
_cell.angle_beta   90.00
_cell.angle_gamma   90.00
#
_symmetry.space_group_name_H-M   'P 1'
#
loop_
_entity.id
_entity.type
_entity.pdbx_description
1 polymer ?
#
loop_
_entity_poly.entity_id
_entity_poly.type
_entity_poly.pdbx_seq_one_letter_code
_entity_poly.pdbx_strand_id
1 'polypeptide(L)' 'MARTATASLATPSALPAALELLKPITWFPPMWAYVCGVVSVGAAWDAARWPLLVVGLLISGPLVCGTSQAVND' A
#
# COMPACT_ATOMS: atom_id res chain seq x y z
N MET A 1 20.43 39.40 -20.82
CA MET A 1 20.10 38.16 -21.55
C MET A 1 20.19 36.99 -20.58
N ALA A 2 19.09 36.63 -19.90
CA ALA A 2 19.01 35.43 -19.07
C ALA A 2 18.30 34.34 -19.90
N ARG A 3 18.99 33.23 -20.18
CA ARG A 3 18.42 32.08 -20.90
C ARG A 3 17.52 31.32 -19.92
N THR A 4 16.21 31.42 -20.10
CA THR A 4 15.24 30.51 -19.48
C THR A 4 15.44 29.14 -20.12
N ALA A 5 16.12 28.23 -19.43
CA ALA A 5 16.22 26.84 -19.86
C ALA A 5 14.92 26.12 -19.44
N THR A 6 14.10 25.76 -20.42
CA THR A 6 12.93 24.89 -20.20
C THR A 6 13.45 23.50 -19.88
N ALA A 7 13.49 23.12 -18.60
CA ALA A 7 13.79 21.77 -18.20
C ALA A 7 12.65 20.86 -18.68
N SER A 8 12.93 20.00 -19.65
CA SER A 8 12.03 18.91 -20.02
C SER A 8 11.98 17.94 -18.86
N LEU A 9 10.91 17.99 -18.05
CA LEU A 9 10.69 16.99 -17.01
C LEU A 9 10.47 15.64 -17.69
N ALA A 10 11.44 14.74 -17.55
CA ALA A 10 11.20 13.34 -17.83
C ALA A 10 10.09 12.87 -16.88
N THR A 11 8.96 12.42 -17.41
CA THR A 11 7.94 11.78 -16.58
C THR A 11 8.53 10.49 -16.02
N PRO A 12 8.68 10.35 -14.69
CA PRO A 12 9.06 9.08 -14.11
C PRO A 12 8.02 8.03 -14.52
N SER A 13 8.45 6.79 -14.68
CA SER A 13 7.51 5.70 -14.93
C SER A 13 6.52 5.63 -13.75
N ALA A 14 5.25 5.39 -14.07
CA ALA A 14 4.16 5.51 -13.10
C ALA A 14 4.33 4.54 -11.91
N LEU A 15 4.94 3.38 -12.13
CA LEU A 15 5.09 2.35 -11.10
C LEU A 15 6.06 2.73 -9.97
N PRO A 16 7.34 3.10 -10.23
CA PRO A 16 8.24 3.53 -9.16
C PRO A 16 7.75 4.79 -8.46
N ALA A 17 7.14 5.74 -9.19
CA ALA A 17 6.52 6.92 -8.58
C ALA A 17 5.38 6.54 -7.62
N ALA A 18 4.52 5.58 -8.00
CA ALA A 18 3.47 5.09 -7.13
C ALA A 18 4.03 4.37 -5.89
N LEU A 19 5.08 3.55 -6.04
CA LEU A 19 5.70 2.86 -4.90
C LEU A 19 6.36 3.84 -3.92
N GLU A 20 6.92 4.94 -4.41
CA GLU A 20 7.48 6.00 -3.58
C GLU A 20 6.40 6.69 -2.73
N LEU A 21 5.25 7.03 -3.33
CA LEU A 21 4.13 7.63 -2.60
C LEU A 21 3.47 6.67 -1.59
N LEU A 22 3.22 5.42 -2.00
CA LEU A 22 2.44 4.48 -1.19
C LEU A 22 3.21 3.93 0.02
N LYS A 23 4.54 4.09 0.07
CA LYS A 23 5.44 3.69 1.18
C LYS A 23 5.17 2.27 1.72
N PRO A 24 5.50 1.21 0.95
CA PRO A 24 5.15 -0.18 1.27
C PRO A 24 5.50 -0.68 2.68
N ILE A 25 6.57 -0.17 3.28
CA ILE A 25 6.98 -0.56 4.64
C ILE A 25 5.94 -0.19 5.70
N THR A 26 5.15 0.87 5.45
CA THR A 26 4.12 1.34 6.39
C THR A 26 2.86 0.48 6.41
N TRP A 27 2.71 -0.45 5.46
CA TRP A 27 1.59 -1.37 5.39
C TRP A 27 1.71 -2.53 6.39
N PHE A 28 2.93 -2.80 6.89
CA PHE A 28 3.18 -3.93 7.78
C PHE A 28 2.35 -3.86 9.08
N PRO A 29 2.33 -2.75 9.83
CA PRO A 29 1.54 -2.66 11.06
C PRO A 29 0.04 -2.96 10.89
N PRO A 30 -0.71 -2.34 9.93
CA PRO A 30 -2.14 -2.64 9.77
C PRO A 30 -2.41 -4.06 9.25
N MET A 31 -1.58 -4.58 8.34
CA MET A 31 -1.69 -5.97 7.89
C MET A 31 -1.46 -6.97 9.03
N TRP A 32 -0.50 -6.69 9.90
CA TRP A 32 -0.21 -7.53 11.07
C TRP A 32 -1.38 -7.51 12.07
N ALA A 33 -1.92 -6.33 12.37
CA ALA A 33 -3.09 -6.20 13.23
C ALA A 33 -4.29 -6.99 12.69
N TYR A 34 -4.53 -6.96 11.38
CA TYR A 34 -5.56 -7.76 10.73
C TYR A 34 -5.32 -9.27 10.93
N VAL A 35 -4.10 -9.76 10.67
CA VAL A 35 -3.73 -11.18 10.86
C VAL A 35 -3.92 -11.62 12.32
N CYS A 36 -3.49 -10.80 13.28
CA CYS A 36 -3.73 -11.08 14.70
C CYS A 36 -5.23 -11.25 15.00
N GLY A 37 -6.09 -10.41 14.43
CA GLY A 37 -7.54 -10.54 14.55
C GLY A 37 -8.07 -11.85 13.96
N VAL A 38 -7.62 -12.20 12.76
CA VAL A 38 -7.99 -13.45 12.06
C VAL A 38 -7.64 -14.69 12.89
N VAL A 39 -6.44 -14.72 13.47
CA VAL A 39 -6.01 -15.82 14.35
C VAL A 39 -6.86 -15.86 15.61
N SER A 40 -7.16 -14.71 16.22
CA SER A 40 -7.93 -14.61 17.46
C SER A 40 -9.35 -15.14 17.34
N VAL A 41 -9.98 -15.00 16.18
CA VAL A 41 -11.34 -15.53 15.91
C VAL A 41 -11.34 -16.97 15.38
N GLY A 42 -10.18 -17.63 15.32
CA GLY A 42 -10.04 -19.01 14.84
C GLY A 42 -10.25 -19.18 13.33
N ALA A 43 -10.24 -18.10 12.54
CA ALA A 43 -10.52 -18.14 11.10
C ALA A 43 -9.30 -18.55 10.25
N ALA A 44 -8.10 -18.63 10.84
CA ALA A 44 -6.85 -18.92 10.12
C ALA A 44 -6.78 -20.34 9.53
N TRP A 45 -7.56 -21.30 10.05
CA TRP A 45 -7.47 -22.72 9.71
C TRP A 45 -8.51 -23.18 8.68
N ASP A 46 -9.43 -22.30 8.28
CA ASP A 46 -10.48 -22.61 7.31
C ASP A 46 -9.99 -22.30 5.89
N ALA A 47 -9.76 -23.36 5.11
CA ALA A 47 -9.29 -23.26 3.74
C ALA A 47 -10.21 -22.44 2.83
N ALA A 48 -11.53 -22.48 3.09
CA ALA A 48 -12.50 -21.73 2.31
C ALA A 48 -12.41 -20.20 2.52
N ARG A 49 -11.79 -19.77 3.62
CA ARG A 49 -11.67 -18.34 3.99
C ARG A 49 -10.38 -17.69 3.50
N TRP A 50 -9.37 -18.45 3.09
CA TRP A 50 -8.08 -17.90 2.62
C TRP A 50 -8.21 -16.77 1.59
N PRO A 51 -9.08 -16.87 0.56
CA PRO A 51 -9.28 -15.77 -0.38
C PRO A 51 -9.73 -14.47 0.33
N LEU A 52 -10.65 -14.58 1.30
CA LEU A 52 -11.12 -13.43 2.09
C LEU A 52 -10.01 -12.85 2.97
N LEU A 53 -9.15 -13.71 3.54
CA LEU A 53 -8.00 -13.28 4.33
C LEU A 53 -6.99 -12.47 3.50
N VAL A 54 -6.70 -12.94 2.28
CA VAL A 54 -5.82 -12.22 1.35
C VAL A 54 -6.44 -10.87 0.95
N VAL A 55 -7.74 -10.83 0.67
CA VAL A 55 -8.45 -9.57 0.40
C VAL A 55 -8.35 -8.61 1.59
N GLY A 56 -8.55 -9.10 2.82
CA GLY A 56 -8.42 -8.27 4.03
C GLY A 56 -7.01 -7.70 4.22
N LEU A 57 -5.97 -8.50 3.95
CA LEU A 57 -4.58 -8.03 3.94
C LEU A 57 -4.37 -6.90 2.93
N LEU A 58 -4.81 -7.08 1.68
CA LEU A 58 -4.69 -6.09 0.63
C LEU A 58 -5.44 -4.78 0.97
N ILE A 59 -6.64 -4.90 1.54
CA ILE A 59 -7.43 -3.75 2.00
C ILE A 59 -6.71 -3.02 3.12
N SER A 60 -6.27 -3.73 4.16
CA SER A 60 -5.64 -3.10 5.34
C SER A 60 -4.32 -2.40 5.02
N GLY A 61 -3.51 -2.95 4.11
CA GLY A 61 -2.19 -2.43 3.76
C GLY A 61 -2.23 -1.55 2.51
N PRO A 62 -1.89 -2.09 1.31
CA PRO A 62 -1.71 -1.31 0.09
C PRO A 62 -2.85 -0.35 -0.25
N LEU A 63 -4.11 -0.76 0.00
CA LEU A 63 -5.26 0.06 -0.37
C LEU A 63 -5.50 1.16 0.67
N VAL A 64 -5.85 0.84 1.92
CA VAL A 64 -6.19 1.87 2.92
C VAL A 64 -4.95 2.61 3.40
N CYS A 65 -3.95 1.90 3.91
CA CYS A 65 -2.74 2.53 4.42
C CYS A 65 -1.96 3.23 3.29
N GLY A 66 -1.76 2.56 2.15
CA GLY A 66 -1.04 3.14 1.02
C GLY A 66 -1.71 4.40 0.47
N THR A 67 -3.03 4.42 0.27
CA THR A 67 -3.72 5.63 -0.19
C THR A 67 -3.69 6.76 0.84
N SER A 68 -3.75 6.44 2.14
CA SER A 68 -3.55 7.45 3.18
C SER A 68 -2.16 8.09 3.09
N GLN A 69 -1.11 7.32 2.78
CA GLN A 69 0.25 7.87 2.59
C GLN A 69 0.33 8.76 1.36
N ALA A 70 -0.35 8.38 0.27
CA ALA A 70 -0.40 9.19 -0.94
C ALA A 70 -1.19 10.49 -0.78
N VAL A 71 -2.16 10.56 0.13
CA VAL A 71 -2.94 11.78 0.44
C VAL A 71 -2.23 12.67 1.46
N ASN A 72 -1.46 12.09 2.37
CA ASN A 72 -0.74 12.83 3.40
C ASN A 72 0.50 13.56 2.87
N ASP A 73 1.08 13.06 1.77
CA ASP A 73 2.17 13.69 1.03
C ASP A 73 1.64 14.75 0.05
#